data_AF-A0A1N7EM59-F1
#
_entry.id   AF-A0A1N7EM59-F1
#
_cell.length_a   1.000
_cell.length_b   1.000
_cell.length_c   1.000
_cell.angle_alpha   90.00
_cell.angle_beta   90.00
_cell.angle_gamma   90.00
#
_symmetry.space_group_name_H-M   'P 1'
#
loop_
_entity.id
_entity.type
_entity.pdbx_description
1 polymer ?
#
loop_
_entity_poly.entity_id
_entity_poly.type
_entity_poly.pdbx_seq_one_letter_code
_entity_poly.pdbx_strand_id
1 'polypeptide(L)' 'MEMIVVGNVTFTDRPAGPGRAPFVGTLDQIMDDVRTAAEAGADELIVDLNLQDWFTSTQQMLETAVEIRERAAAS' A
#
# COMPACT_ATOMS: atom_id res chain seq x y z
N MET A 1 -21.96 8.94 0.63
CA MET A 1 -21.25 8.88 -0.66
C MET A 1 -20.13 7.90 -0.41
N GLU A 2 -20.01 6.87 -1.24
CA GLU A 2 -19.00 5.83 -1.06
C GLU A 2 -17.63 6.37 -1.47
N MET A 3 -16.67 6.43 -0.54
CA MET A 3 -15.31 6.87 -0.81
C MET A 3 -14.44 5.67 -1.15
N ILE A 4 -14.08 5.57 -2.43
CA ILE A 4 -13.14 4.56 -2.93
C ILE A 4 -11.78 5.20 -3.11
N VAL A 5 -10.77 4.67 -2.42
CA VAL A 5 -9.37 5.11 -2.53
C VAL A 5 -8.61 4.14 -3.43
N VAL A 6 -7.77 4.66 -4.31
CA VAL A 6 -6.86 3.84 -5.13
C VAL A 6 -5.42 4.20 -4.77
N GLY A 7 -4.74 3.26 -4.11
CA GLY A 7 -3.35 3.40 -3.69
C GLY A 7 -2.41 2.85 -4.75
N ASN A 8 -1.77 3.74 -5.51
CA ASN A 8 -0.74 3.38 -6.47
C ASN A 8 0.59 3.13 -5.74
N VAL A 9 0.89 1.87 -5.46
CA VAL A 9 2.03 1.53 -4.62
C VAL A 9 3.35 1.68 -5.39
N THR A 10 4.30 2.38 -4.78
CA THR A 10 5.69 2.46 -5.22
C THR A 10 6.61 2.16 -4.04
N PHE A 11 7.24 0.99 -4.06
CA PHE A 11 8.11 0.57 -2.98
C PHE A 11 9.49 1.21 -3.07
N THR A 12 10.08 1.44 -1.90
CA THR A 12 11.47 1.91 -1.76
C THR A 12 12.22 1.07 -0.73
N ASP A 13 13.52 0.86 -0.96
CA ASP A 13 14.39 0.09 -0.05
C ASP A 13 14.57 0.73 1.33
N ARG A 14 14.32 2.04 1.42
CA ARG A 14 14.48 2.83 2.65
C ARG A 14 13.25 3.70 2.87
N PRO A 15 12.94 4.08 4.12
CA PRO A 15 11.83 4.97 4.40
C PRO A 15 11.90 6.25 3.58
N ALA A 16 10.81 6.57 2.89
CA ALA A 16 10.67 7.83 2.17
C ALA A 16 10.46 8.98 3.17
N GLY A 17 10.93 10.18 2.81
CA GLY A 17 10.93 11.35 3.69
C GLY A 17 9.52 11.91 3.98
N PRO A 18 9.42 12.92 4.88
CA PRO A 18 8.15 13.46 5.37
C PRO A 18 7.27 14.18 4.32
N GLY A 19 7.74 14.33 3.08
CA GLY A 19 6.97 14.87 1.96
C GLY A 19 6.65 13.83 0.88
N ARG A 20 6.74 12.54 1.21
CA ARG A 20 6.42 11.45 0.26
C ARG A 20 4.97 11.54 -0.19
N ALA A 21 4.71 11.15 -1.44
CA ALA A 21 3.35 10.92 -1.88
C ALA A 21 2.75 9.71 -1.12
N PRO A 22 1.43 9.68 -0.87
CA PRO A 22 0.76 8.49 -0.35
C PRO A 22 1.06 7.27 -1.21
N PHE A 23 1.17 6.11 -0.56
CA PHE A 23 1.50 4.83 -1.16
C PHE A 23 2.90 4.77 -1.81
N VAL A 24 3.81 5.68 -1.45
CA VAL A 24 5.22 5.61 -1.82
C VAL A 24 6.07 5.42 -0.58
N GLY A 25 6.87 4.35 -0.49
CA GLY A 25 7.72 4.10 0.67
C GLY A 25 8.01 2.62 0.96
N THR A 26 8.44 2.34 2.18
CA THR A 26 8.56 0.95 2.69
C THR A 26 7.18 0.36 2.97
N LEU A 27 7.08 -0.97 3.08
CA LEU A 27 5.83 -1.64 3.42
C LEU A 27 5.16 -1.08 4.68
N ASP A 28 5.94 -0.75 5.72
CA ASP A 28 5.38 -0.15 6.94
C ASP A 28 4.75 1.22 6.67
N GLN A 29 5.37 2.04 5.83
CA GLN A 29 4.81 3.34 5.41
C GLN A 29 3.55 3.15 4.55
N ILE A 30 3.51 2.12 3.70
CA ILE A 30 2.30 1.76 2.96
C ILE A 30 1.18 1.37 3.92
N MET A 31 1.47 0.59 4.98
CA MET A 31 0.46 0.22 5.97
C MET A 31 -0.04 1.42 6.78
N ASP A 32 0.81 2.40 7.04
CA ASP A 32 0.38 3.67 7.64
C ASP A 32 -0.59 4.44 6.72
N ASP A 33 -0.38 4.40 5.41
CA ASP A 33 -1.29 5.01 4.43
C ASP A 33 -2.63 4.27 4.36
N VAL A 34 -2.60 2.94 4.41
CA VAL A 34 -3.82 2.10 4.47
C VAL A 34 -4.65 2.49 5.69
N ARG A 35 -4.02 2.60 6.88
CA ARG A 35 -4.70 3.03 8.11
C ARG A 35 -5.25 4.45 7.97
N THR A 36 -4.46 5.36 7.41
CA THR A 36 -4.88 6.75 7.19
C THR A 36 -6.10 6.83 6.27
N ALA A 37 -6.16 6.02 5.21
CA ALA A 37 -7.31 5.96 4.31
C ALA A 37 -8.58 5.49 5.05
N ALA A 38 -8.45 4.46 5.89
CA ALA A 38 -9.56 3.98 6.73
C ALA A 38 -10.01 5.04 7.75
N GLU A 39 -9.07 5.71 8.44
CA GLU A 39 -9.36 6.79 9.38
C GLU A 39 -10.02 8.01 8.72
N ALA A 40 -9.71 8.26 7.45
CA ALA A 40 -10.36 9.28 6.63
C ALA A 40 -11.78 8.89 6.18
N GLY A 41 -12.22 7.65 6.46
CA GLY A 41 -13.55 7.14 6.14
C GLY A 41 -13.67 6.48 4.78
N ALA A 42 -12.60 5.88 4.24
CA ALA A 42 -12.67 5.13 3.00
C ALA A 42 -13.55 3.89 3.18
N ASP A 43 -14.54 3.73 2.31
CA ASP A 43 -15.39 2.54 2.28
C ASP A 43 -14.68 1.36 1.58
N GLU A 44 -13.84 1.67 0.60
CA GLU A 44 -13.03 0.69 -0.14
C GLU A 44 -11.62 1.24 -0.42
N LEU A 45 -10.61 0.38 -0.33
CA LEU A 45 -9.25 0.65 -0.78
C LEU A 45 -8.82 -0.39 -1.81
N ILE A 46 -8.51 0.10 -3.02
CA ILE A 46 -7.89 -0.69 -4.08
C ILE A 46 -6.39 -0.46 -4.01
N VAL A 47 -5.63 -1.52 -3.72
CA VAL A 47 -4.17 -1.50 -3.72
C VAL A 47 -3.68 -1.91 -5.11
N ASP A 48 -3.13 -0.95 -5.85
CA ASP A 48 -2.50 -1.20 -7.14
C ASP A 48 -1.00 -1.46 -6.93
N LEU A 49 -0.64 -2.76 -6.97
CA LEU A 49 0.74 -3.19 -7.07
C LEU A 49 1.18 -3.04 -8.53
N ASN A 50 1.50 -1.79 -8.88
CA ASN A 50 2.00 -1.44 -10.21
C ASN A 50 3.15 -2.38 -10.62
N LEU A 51 3.19 -2.79 -11.90
CA LEU A 51 4.28 -3.57 -12.51
C LEU A 51 5.56 -2.75 -12.67
N GLN A 52 6.05 -2.19 -11.56
CA GLN A 52 7.34 -1.52 -11.49
C GLN A 52 8.45 -2.57 -11.31
N ASP A 53 9.70 -2.16 -11.58
CA ASP A 53 10.90 -3.02 -11.49
C ASP A 53 11.18 -3.57 -10.07
N TRP A 54 10.35 -3.24 -9.08
CA TRP A 54 10.39 -3.79 -7.73
C TRP A 54 10.08 -5.28 -7.68
N PHE A 55 9.12 -5.74 -8.50
CA PHE A 55 8.71 -7.15 -8.52
C PHE A 55 9.51 -7.91 -9.56
N THR A 56 10.41 -8.77 -9.10
CA THR A 56 11.25 -9.62 -9.96
C THR A 56 10.56 -10.93 -10.34
N SER A 57 9.43 -11.25 -9.69
CA SER A 57 8.60 -12.41 -10.00
C SER A 57 7.13 -12.18 -9.63
N THR A 58 6.22 -12.89 -10.31
CA THR A 58 4.80 -12.90 -9.94
C THR A 58 4.57 -13.42 -8.52
N GLN A 59 5.38 -14.38 -8.08
CA GLN A 59 5.28 -14.94 -6.73
C GLN A 59 5.52 -13.86 -5.66
N GLN A 60 6.61 -13.09 -5.80
CA GLN A 60 6.92 -11.98 -4.89
C GLN A 60 5.77 -10.96 -4.81
N MET A 61 5.14 -10.64 -5.96
CA MET A 61 4.00 -9.73 -6.02
C MET A 61 2.78 -10.27 -5.26
N LEU A 62 2.45 -11.55 -5.45
CA LEU A 62 1.32 -12.19 -4.77
C LEU A 62 1.55 -12.33 -3.27
N GLU A 63 2.77 -12.69 -2.85
CA GLU A 63 3.16 -12.74 -1.44
C GLU A 63 3.04 -11.36 -0.78
N THR A 64 3.48 -10.31 -1.48
CA THR A 64 3.33 -8.92 -1.01
C THR A 64 1.86 -8.52 -0.86
N ALA A 65 1.00 -8.87 -1.84
CA ALA A 65 -0.43 -8.60 -1.76
C ALA A 65 -1.10 -9.31 -0.56
N VAL A 66 -0.71 -10.56 -0.31
CA VAL A 66 -1.18 -11.34 0.83
C VAL A 66 -0.72 -10.71 2.14
N GLU A 67 0.54 -10.29 2.24
CA GLU A 67 1.07 -9.66 3.44
C GLU A 67 0.36 -8.34 3.77
N ILE A 68 0.10 -7.48 2.77
CA ILE A 68 -0.67 -6.24 2.95
C ILE A 68 -2.06 -6.56 3.49
N ARG A 69 -2.76 -7.53 2.89
CA ARG A 69 -4.11 -7.94 3.33
C ARG A 69 -4.10 -8.46 4.77
N GLU A 70 -3.14 -9.32 5.11
CA GLU A 70 -3.05 -9.91 6.46
C GLU A 70 -2.77 -8.84 7.52
N ARG A 71 -1.85 -7.91 7.25
CA ARG A 71 -1.56 -6.79 8.14
C ARG A 71 -2.76 -5.86 8.30
N ALA A 72 -3.46 -5.55 7.20
CA ALA A 72 -4.67 -4.72 7.24
C ALA A 72 -5.79 -5.37 8.07
N ALA A 73 -5.96 -6.69 7.97
CA ALA A 73 -6.98 -7.42 8.74
C ALA A 73 -6.64 -7.58 10.24
N ALA A 74 -5.37 -7.43 10.60
CA ALA A 74 -4.90 -7.50 11.98
C ALA A 74 -4.90 -6.15 12.72
N SER A 75 -5.28 -5.07 12.03
CA SER A 75 -5.24 -3.68 12.51
C SER A 75 -6.54 -3.25 13.19
#